data_AF-L5NEK6-F1
#
_entry.id   AF-L5NEK6-F1
#
_cell.length_a   1.000
_cell.length_b   1.000
_cell.length_c   1.000
_cell.angle_alpha   90.00
_cell.angle_beta   90.00
_cell.angle_gamma   90.00
#
_symmetry.space_group_name_H-M   'P 1'
#
loop_
_entity.id
_entity.type
_entity.pdbx_description
1 polymer ?
#
loop_
_entity_poly.entity_id
_entity_poly.type
_entity_poly.pdbx_seq_one_letter_code
_entity_poly.pdbx_strand_id
1 'polypeptide(L)'
;MKEVILLLAEIVNIWHEVIADFSSSMGWTLTDKELHFWVIGILGIIGLVFVDILFHILAKWSITAISFLFTFAMVLVFVFAVEIQQKITGSGNMEFGDAVASVLGFFLFCGIYMILRLISKAVKRWIDKRDEKSAA
;
A
#
# COMPACT_ATOMS: atom_id res chain seq x y z
N MET A 1 -1.83 6.79 17.45
CA MET A 1 -2.55 6.18 16.31
C MET A 1 -3.86 6.89 16.01
N LYS A 2 -4.70 7.20 17.02
CA LYS A 2 -5.95 7.94 16.85
C LYS A 2 -5.80 9.20 15.99
N GLU A 3 -4.80 10.04 16.26
CA GLU A 3 -4.54 11.28 15.50
C GLU A 3 -4.25 11.02 14.02
N VAL A 4 -3.44 10.00 13.71
CA VAL A 4 -3.16 9.60 12.32
C VAL A 4 -4.43 9.13 11.61
N ILE A 5 -5.27 8.33 12.28
CA ILE A 5 -6.54 7.88 11.73
C ILE A 5 -7.48 9.07 11.49
N LEU A 6 -7.54 10.02 12.43
CA LEU A 6 -8.36 11.23 12.28
C LEU A 6 -7.87 12.10 11.11
N LEU A 7 -6.56 12.28 10.96
CA LEU A 7 -5.97 12.99 9.82
C LEU A 7 -6.35 12.32 8.48
N LEU A 8 -6.22 10.98 8.39
CA LEU A 8 -6.59 10.23 7.20
C LEU A 8 -8.10 10.33 6.91
N ALA A 9 -8.93 10.26 7.94
CA ALA A 9 -10.38 10.40 7.83
C ALA A 9 -10.78 11.81 7.37
N GLU A 10 -10.11 12.84 7.87
CA GLU A 10 -10.33 14.25 7.48
C GLU A 10 -10.01 14.47 6.00
N ILE A 11 -8.92 13.88 5.50
CA ILE A 11 -8.59 13.93 4.06
C ILE A 11 -9.72 13.32 3.21
N VAL A 12 -10.30 12.19 3.62
CA VAL A 12 -11.43 11.59 2.91
C VAL A 12 -12.69 12.44 3.04
N ASN A 13 -12.91 13.02 4.21
CA ASN A 13 -14.07 13.87 4.48
C ASN A 13 -14.08 15.14 3.62
N ILE A 14 -12.91 15.73 3.33
CA ILE A 14 -12.80 16.86 2.39
C ILE A 14 -13.39 16.50 1.01
N TRP A 15 -13.12 15.29 0.51
CA TRP A 15 -13.69 14.85 -0.77
C TRP A 15 -15.20 14.61 -0.71
N HIS A 16 -15.68 14.12 0.43
CA HIS A 16 -17.12 13.96 0.70
C HIS A 16 -17.83 15.32 0.66
N GLU A 17 -17.29 16.32 1.36
CA GLU A 17 -17.83 17.69 1.38
C GLU A 17 -17.79 18.35 0.01
N VAL A 18 -16.67 18.25 -0.73
CA VAL A 18 -16.54 18.83 -2.08
C VAL A 18 -17.62 18.30 -3.03
N ILE A 19 -17.88 16.99 -3.01
CA ILE A 19 -18.89 16.37 -3.88
C ILE A 19 -20.30 16.68 -3.37
N ALA A 20 -20.50 16.76 -2.05
CA ALA A 20 -21.77 17.16 -1.44
C ALA A 20 -22.17 18.58 -1.88
N ASP A 21 -21.25 19.54 -1.75
CA ASP A 21 -21.46 20.94 -2.10
C ASP A 21 -21.72 21.09 -3.61
N PHE A 22 -20.94 20.40 -4.43
CA PHE A 22 -21.16 20.37 -5.88
C PHE A 22 -22.56 19.82 -6.21
N SER A 23 -22.95 18.68 -5.62
CA SER A 23 -24.27 18.09 -5.88
C SER A 23 -25.42 19.00 -5.44
N SER A 24 -25.28 19.67 -4.30
CA SER A 24 -26.25 20.61 -3.77
C SER A 24 -26.37 21.85 -4.68
N SER A 25 -25.26 22.35 -5.22
CA SER A 25 -25.24 23.47 -6.17
C SER A 25 -25.96 23.15 -7.50
N MET A 26 -26.00 21.87 -7.87
CA MET A 26 -26.72 21.36 -9.03
C MET A 26 -28.20 21.05 -8.73
N GLY A 27 -28.65 21.30 -7.50
CA GLY A 27 -30.02 21.04 -7.04
C GLY A 27 -30.30 19.57 -6.70
N TRP A 28 -29.26 18.75 -6.54
CA TRP A 28 -29.41 17.34 -6.14
C TRP A 28 -29.34 17.19 -4.62
N THR A 29 -30.22 16.35 -4.08
CA THR A 29 -30.23 15.98 -2.66
C THR A 29 -29.79 14.52 -2.53
N LEU A 30 -28.48 14.29 -2.55
CA LEU A 30 -27.92 12.95 -2.43
C LEU A 30 -27.98 12.47 -0.97
N THR A 31 -28.32 11.20 -0.77
CA THR A 31 -28.14 10.52 0.50
C THR A 31 -26.66 10.25 0.77
N ASP A 32 -26.28 10.05 2.03
CA ASP A 32 -24.90 9.72 2.39
C ASP A 32 -24.37 8.48 1.65
N LYS A 33 -25.22 7.47 1.44
CA LYS A 33 -24.87 6.28 0.66
C LYS A 33 -24.57 6.59 -0.81
N GLU A 34 -25.38 7.45 -1.43
CA GLU A 34 -25.18 7.86 -2.82
C GLU A 34 -23.93 8.73 -2.95
N LEU A 35 -23.68 9.59 -1.97
CA LEU A 35 -22.48 10.40 -1.94
C LEU A 35 -21.22 9.53 -1.81
N HIS A 36 -21.21 8.54 -0.91
CA HIS A 36 -20.13 7.56 -0.81
C HIS A 36 -19.89 6.81 -2.13
N PHE A 37 -20.96 6.43 -2.84
CA PHE A 37 -20.83 5.79 -4.15
C PHE A 37 -20.02 6.66 -5.12
N TRP A 38 -20.35 7.95 -5.21
CA TRP A 38 -19.63 8.88 -6.08
C TRP A 38 -18.23 9.21 -5.59
N VAL A 39 -18.06 9.52 -4.30
CA VAL A 39 -16.76 9.86 -3.70
C VAL A 39 -15.77 8.71 -3.87
N ILE A 40 -16.14 7.50 -3.45
CA ILE A 40 -15.26 6.33 -3.53
C ILE A 40 -15.07 5.90 -4.99
N GLY A 41 -16.10 5.99 -5.83
CA GLY A 41 -15.99 5.67 -7.25
C GLY A 41 -15.01 6.59 -7.99
N ILE A 42 -15.12 7.91 -7.79
CA ILE A 42 -14.25 8.91 -8.42
C ILE A 42 -12.82 8.79 -7.90
N LEU A 43 -12.63 8.72 -6.57
CA LEU A 43 -11.32 8.51 -5.98
C LEU A 43 -10.68 7.19 -6.44
N GLY A 44 -11.49 6.14 -6.62
CA GLY A 44 -11.04 4.85 -7.15
C GLY A 44 -10.50 4.94 -8.57
N ILE A 45 -11.18 5.64 -9.48
CA ILE A 45 -10.70 5.82 -10.87
C ILE A 45 -9.46 6.72 -10.92
N ILE A 46 -9.45 7.82 -10.16
CA ILE A 46 -8.27 8.69 -10.06
C ILE A 46 -7.07 7.89 -9.53
N GLY A 47 -7.29 7.11 -8.47
CA GLY A 47 -6.29 6.22 -7.89
C GLY A 47 -5.79 5.18 -8.88
N LEU A 48 -6.69 4.55 -9.65
CA LEU A 48 -6.32 3.57 -10.68
C LEU A 48 -5.42 4.19 -11.73
N VAL A 49 -5.79 5.35 -12.29
CA VAL A 49 -4.98 6.04 -13.30
C VAL A 49 -3.61 6.40 -12.74
N PHE A 50 -3.55 6.94 -11.52
CA PHE A 50 -2.30 7.30 -10.87
C PHE A 50 -1.40 6.07 -10.65
N VAL A 51 -1.95 4.99 -10.09
CA VAL A 51 -1.21 3.76 -9.80
C VAL A 51 -0.76 3.09 -11.10
N ASP A 52 -1.59 3.07 -12.14
CA ASP A 52 -1.24 2.49 -13.44
C ASP A 52 -0.04 3.20 -14.07
N ILE A 53 -0.04 4.54 -14.09
CA ILE A 53 1.09 5.33 -14.58
C ILE A 53 2.35 5.05 -13.75
N LEU A 54 2.22 5.10 -12.42
CA LEU A 54 3.34 4.85 -11.51
C LEU A 54 3.94 3.45 -11.74
N PHE A 55 3.10 2.42 -11.88
CA PHE A 55 3.54 1.04 -12.02
C PHE A 55 4.15 0.80 -13.41
N HIS A 56 3.63 1.41 -14.47
CA HIS A 56 4.27 1.37 -15.79
C HIS A 56 5.68 2.00 -15.77
N ILE A 57 5.87 3.08 -15.02
CA ILE A 57 7.20 3.68 -14.83
C ILE A 57 8.11 2.72 -14.06
N LEU A 58 7.65 2.19 -12.92
CA LEU A 58 8.43 1.25 -12.10
C LEU A 58 8.73 -0.07 -12.81
N ALA A 59 7.84 -0.54 -13.68
CA ALA A 59 8.00 -1.79 -14.43
C ALA A 59 9.25 -1.76 -15.32
N LYS A 60 9.60 -0.57 -15.86
CA LYS A 60 10.83 -0.38 -16.64
C LYS A 60 12.10 -0.60 -15.82
N TRP A 61 12.02 -0.41 -14.50
CA TRP A 61 13.15 -0.58 -13.59
C TRP A 61 13.17 -2.00 -13.01
N SER A 62 12.08 -2.44 -12.39
CA SER A 62 11.96 -3.78 -11.86
C SER A 62 10.53 -4.15 -11.49
N ILE A 63 10.07 -5.31 -11.97
CA ILE A 63 8.84 -5.94 -11.47
C ILE A 63 8.93 -6.18 -9.95
N THR A 64 10.12 -6.47 -9.41
CA THR A 64 10.32 -6.63 -7.96
C THR A 64 9.99 -5.37 -7.17
N ALA A 65 10.21 -4.17 -7.74
CA ALA A 65 9.86 -2.91 -7.09
C ALA A 65 8.34 -2.73 -6.99
N ILE A 66 7.61 -3.14 -8.04
CA ILE A 66 6.14 -3.16 -8.03
C ILE A 66 5.64 -4.14 -6.97
N SER A 67 6.18 -5.37 -6.95
CA SER A 67 5.82 -6.37 -5.94
C SER A 67 6.05 -5.84 -4.52
N PHE A 68 7.18 -5.17 -4.28
CA PHE A 68 7.47 -4.56 -2.98
C PHE A 68 6.45 -3.49 -2.61
N LEU A 69 6.15 -2.55 -3.50
CA LEU A 69 5.21 -1.46 -3.23
C LEU A 69 3.79 -1.98 -2.97
N PHE A 70 3.34 -2.96 -3.76
CA PHE A 70 2.05 -3.61 -3.56
C PHE A 70 1.98 -4.33 -2.20
N THR A 71 2.99 -5.14 -1.86
CA THR A 71 3.03 -5.83 -0.56
C THR A 71 3.13 -4.84 0.59
N PHE A 72 3.88 -3.74 0.43
CA PHE A 72 3.97 -2.69 1.44
C PHE A 72 2.61 -2.04 1.72
N ALA A 73 1.85 -1.70 0.67
CA ALA A 73 0.49 -1.17 0.82
C ALA A 73 -0.43 -2.16 1.56
N MET A 74 -0.35 -3.45 1.23
CA MET A 74 -1.10 -4.50 1.93
C MET A 74 -0.71 -4.62 3.41
N VAL A 75 0.58 -4.52 3.74
CA VAL A 75 1.06 -4.53 5.12
C VAL A 75 0.48 -3.36 5.90
N LEU A 76 0.46 -2.15 5.33
CA LEU A 76 -0.16 -1.00 6.00
C LEU A 76 -1.65 -1.24 6.31
N VAL A 77 -2.41 -1.78 5.36
CA VAL A 77 -3.83 -2.12 5.56
C VAL A 77 -3.98 -3.16 6.68
N PHE A 78 -3.15 -4.21 6.69
CA PHE A 78 -3.22 -5.25 7.71
C PHE A 78 -2.85 -4.76 9.11
N VAL A 79 -1.82 -3.92 9.21
CA VAL A 79 -1.42 -3.30 10.47
C VAL A 79 -2.60 -2.50 11.03
N PHE A 80 -3.21 -1.60 10.25
CA PHE A 80 -4.37 -0.86 10.73
C PHE A 80 -5.54 -1.77 11.11
N ALA A 81 -5.81 -2.83 10.33
CA ALA A 81 -6.89 -3.76 10.62
C ALA A 81 -6.71 -4.47 11.97
N VAL A 82 -5.49 -4.96 12.27
CA VAL A 82 -5.18 -5.63 13.54
C VAL A 82 -5.29 -4.66 14.71
N GLU A 83 -4.73 -3.46 14.58
CA GLU A 83 -4.73 -2.43 15.63
C GLU A 83 -6.15 -1.94 15.99
N ILE A 84 -6.97 -1.72 14.95
CA ILE A 84 -8.39 -1.38 15.13
C ILE A 84 -9.13 -2.55 15.81
N GLN A 85 -8.89 -3.78 15.37
CA GLN A 85 -9.51 -4.96 15.96
C GLN A 85 -9.13 -5.10 17.44
N GLN A 86 -7.85 -4.96 17.80
CA GLN A 86 -7.39 -5.06 19.18
C GLN A 86 -8.04 -4.01 20.07
N LYS A 87 -8.25 -2.80 19.53
CA LYS A 87 -8.96 -1.73 20.24
C LYS A 87 -10.42 -2.07 20.50
N ILE A 88 -11.10 -2.69 19.52
CA ILE A 88 -12.53 -3.05 19.61
C ILE A 88 -12.73 -4.21 20.59
N THR A 89 -11.87 -5.24 20.55
CA THR A 89 -11.98 -6.43 21.41
C THR A 89 -11.40 -6.23 22.80
N GLY A 90 -10.65 -5.15 23.02
CA GLY A 90 -9.93 -4.91 24.27
C GLY A 90 -8.76 -5.86 24.51
N SER A 91 -8.30 -6.59 23.48
CA SER A 91 -7.14 -7.49 23.59
C SER A 91 -5.80 -6.76 23.54
N GLY A 92 -5.81 -5.45 23.30
CA GLY A 92 -4.64 -4.58 23.27
C GLY A 92 -5.04 -3.12 23.18
N ASN A 93 -4.04 -2.23 23.21
CA ASN A 93 -4.22 -0.82 22.90
C ASN A 93 -3.96 -0.56 21.43
N MET A 94 -4.55 0.51 20.89
CA MET A 94 -4.30 0.95 19.52
C MET A 94 -3.05 1.84 19.50
N GLU A 95 -1.88 1.25 19.28
CA GLU A 95 -0.59 1.90 19.52
C GLU A 95 0.18 2.16 18.23
N PHE A 96 0.59 3.42 18.02
CA PHE A 96 1.37 3.76 16.83
C PHE A 96 2.73 3.07 16.81
N GLY A 97 3.29 2.76 17.99
CA GLY A 97 4.52 2.00 18.12
C GLY A 97 4.44 0.61 17.51
N ASP A 98 3.34 -0.10 17.73
CA ASP A 98 3.14 -1.46 17.22
C ASP A 98 2.99 -1.48 15.69
N ALA A 99 2.33 -0.45 15.14
CA ALA A 99 2.29 -0.24 13.69
C ALA A 99 3.67 0.06 13.09
N VAL A 100 4.45 0.93 13.72
CA VAL A 100 5.83 1.24 13.27
C VAL A 100 6.71 -0.01 13.37
N ALA A 101 6.63 -0.77 14.46
CA ALA A 101 7.38 -2.00 14.65
C ALA A 101 7.04 -3.04 13.56
N SER A 102 5.75 -3.17 13.22
CA SER A 102 5.29 -4.07 12.15
C SER A 102 5.86 -3.67 10.78
N VAL A 103 5.88 -2.38 10.46
CA VAL A 103 6.48 -1.85 9.22
C VAL A 103 7.99 -2.06 9.19
N LEU A 104 8.69 -1.82 10.31
CA LEU A 104 10.13 -2.08 10.41
C LEU A 104 10.46 -3.56 10.26
N GLY A 105 9.64 -4.45 10.83
CA GLY A 105 9.75 -5.89 10.64
C GLY A 105 9.63 -6.28 9.17
N PHE A 106 8.65 -5.73 8.46
CA PHE A 106 8.50 -5.93 7.02
C PHE A 106 9.76 -5.50 6.24
N PHE A 107 10.31 -4.32 6.52
CA PHE A 107 11.55 -3.86 5.86
C PHE A 107 12.76 -4.76 6.16
N LEU A 108 12.89 -5.24 7.40
CA LEU A 108 13.94 -6.19 7.77
C LEU A 108 13.85 -7.47 6.95
N PHE A 109 12.67 -8.10 6.89
CA PHE A 109 12.48 -9.35 6.13
C PHE A 109 12.60 -9.14 4.62
N CYS A 110 12.16 -8.00 4.08
CA CYS A 110 12.43 -7.63 2.69
C CYS A 110 13.93 -7.50 2.40
N GLY A 111 14.69 -6.89 3.30
CA GLY A 111 16.15 -6.79 3.18
C GLY A 111 16.81 -8.18 3.12
N ILE A 112 16.41 -9.08 4.02
CA ILE A 112 16.88 -10.48 4.02
C ILE A 112 16.54 -11.16 2.68
N TYR A 113 15.30 -11.02 2.20
CA TYR A 113 14.89 -11.57 0.90
C TYR A 113 15.74 -11.04 -0.27
N MET A 114 16.05 -9.74 -0.29
CA MET A 114 16.89 -9.14 -1.33
C MET A 114 18.32 -9.67 -1.30
N ILE A 115 18.90 -9.85 -0.10
CA ILE A 115 20.24 -10.44 0.07
C ILE A 115 20.26 -11.88 -0.45
N LEU A 116 19.28 -12.70 -0.04
CA LEU A 116 19.17 -14.09 -0.52
C LEU A 116 19.07 -14.15 -2.04
N ARG A 117 18.25 -13.28 -2.65
CA ARG A 117 18.11 -13.20 -4.11
C ARG A 117 19.43 -12.79 -4.80
N LEU A 118 20.18 -11.88 -4.20
CA LEU A 118 21.49 -11.46 -4.73
C LEU A 118 22.50 -12.61 -4.69
N ILE A 119 22.57 -13.34 -3.57
CA ILE A 119 23.40 -14.53 -3.41
C ILE A 119 23.02 -15.60 -4.44
N SER A 120 21.72 -15.91 -4.59
CA SER A 120 21.26 -16.90 -5.57
C SER A 120 21.65 -16.52 -7.01
N LYS A 121 21.59 -15.24 -7.37
CA LYS A 121 22.04 -14.77 -8.70
C LYS A 121 23.56 -14.88 -8.85
N ALA A 122 24.32 -14.56 -7.81
CA ALA A 122 25.78 -14.68 -7.83
C ALA A 122 26.21 -16.14 -8.01
N VAL A 123 25.59 -17.07 -7.26
CA VAL A 123 25.87 -18.51 -7.36
C VAL A 123 25.56 -19.04 -8.75
N LYS A 124 24.38 -18.72 -9.32
CA LYS A 124 24.03 -19.15 -10.70
C LYS A 124 25.05 -18.67 -11.72
N ARG A 125 25.42 -17.38 -11.68
CA ARG A 125 26.45 -16.83 -12.58
C ARG A 125 27.82 -17.50 -12.44
N TRP A 126 28.16 -17.96 -11.23
CA TRP A 126 29.40 -18.69 -10.98
C TRP A 126 29.37 -20.10 -11.56
N ILE A 127 28.24 -20.80 -11.45
CA ILE A 127 28.05 -22.14 -12.03
C ILE A 127 28.07 -22.06 -13.56
N ASP A 128 27.30 -21.14 -14.16
CA ASP A 128 27.22 -20.98 -15.62
C ASP A 128 28.62 -20.72 -16.24
N LYS A 129 29.42 -19.85 -15.60
CA LYS A 129 30.81 -19.57 -16.03
C LYS A 129 31.74 -20.79 -15.91
N ARG A 130 31.50 -21.66 -14.94
CA ARG A 130 32.30 -22.88 -14.74
C ARG A 130 32.00 -23.89 -15.85
N ASP A 131 30.73 -24.03 -16.21
CA ASP A 131 30.30 -24.97 -17.25
C ASP A 131 30.78 -24.54 -18.64
N GLU A 132 30.74 -23.23 -18.97
CA GLU A 132 31.33 -22.68 -20.20
C GLU A 132 32.84 -22.96 -20.30
N LYS A 133 33.58 -22.79 -19.20
CA LYS A 133 35.03 -23.03 -19.17
C LYS A 133 35.39 -24.52 -19.25
N SER A 134 34.47 -25.41 -18.88
CA SER A 134 34.67 -26.87 -18.99
C SER A 134 34.32 -27.42 -20.38
N ALA A 135 33.64 -26.63 -21.22
CA ALA A 135 33.23 -27.01 -22.57
C ALA A 135 34.17 -26.48 -23.68
N ALA A 136 35.14 -25.63 -23.34
CA ALA A 136 36.17 -25.07 -24.22
C ALA A 136 37.53 -25.74 -23.99
#